data_AF-A0A7W4PC78-F1
#
_entry.id   AF-A0A7W4PC78-F1
#
_cell.length_a   1.000
_cell.length_b   1.000
_cell.length_c   1.000
_cell.angle_alpha   90.00
_cell.angle_beta   90.00
_cell.angle_gamma   90.00
#
_symmetry.space_group_name_H-M   'P 1'
#
loop_
_entity.id
_entity.type
_entity.pdbx_description
1 polymer ?
#
loop_
_entity_poly.entity_id
_entity_poly.type
_entity_poly.pdbx_seq_one_letter_code
_entity_poly.pdbx_strand_id
1 'polypeptide(L)' 'MAERLFKAKIFLKNGIVQEVVVTASNMFNAKELIKMQYGNPRFFSDPQEVRR' A
#
# COMPACT_ATOMS: atom_id res chain seq x y z
N MET A 1 -17.47 -0.18 -9.05
CA MET A 1 -16.82 -0.77 -7.85
C MET A 1 -16.48 0.38 -6.92
N ALA A 2 -16.76 0.29 -5.61
CA ALA A 2 -16.46 1.38 -4.68
C ALA A 2 -14.94 1.40 -4.39
N GLU A 3 -14.28 2.51 -4.69
CA GLU A 3 -12.88 2.72 -4.34
C GLU A 3 -12.76 3.02 -2.84
N ARG A 4 -11.84 2.32 -2.16
CA ARG A 4 -11.56 2.48 -0.73
C ARG A 4 -10.12 2.94 -0.56
N LEU A 5 -9.86 3.70 0.49
CA LEU A 5 -8.50 4.10 0.84
C LEU A 5 -7.84 2.98 1.63
N PHE A 6 -6.66 2.57 1.21
CA PHE A 6 -5.81 1.60 1.90
C PHE A 6 -4.51 2.28 2.32
N LYS A 7 -4.10 2.06 3.56
CA LYS A 7 -2.84 2.54 4.12
C LYS A 7 -1.92 1.35 4.38
N ALA A 8 -0.69 1.41 3.89
CA ALA A 8 0.33 0.41 4.12
C ALA A 8 1.64 1.07 4.57
N LYS A 9 2.53 0.30 5.20
CA LYS A 9 3.89 0.74 5.47
C LYS A 9 4.85 -0.12 4.67
N ILE A 10 5.75 0.51 3.92
CA ILE A 10 6.72 -0.17 3.07
C ILE A 10 8.14 0.25 3.43
N PHE A 11 9.09 -0.66 3.27
CA PHE A 11 10.50 -0.35 3.26
C PHE A 11 10.90 0.08 1.86
N LEU A 12 11.47 1.29 1.78
CA LEU A 12 12.18 1.74 0.60
C LEU A 12 13.56 1.06 0.54
N LYS A 13 14.16 1.03 -0.66
CA LYS A 13 15.50 0.46 -0.89
C LYS A 13 16.58 1.05 0.03
N ASN A 14 16.33 2.25 0.54
CA ASN A 14 17.23 3.01 1.40
C ASN A 14 17.10 2.62 2.89
N GLY A 15 16.28 1.61 3.22
CA GLY A 15 16.02 1.15 4.58
C GLY A 15 14.99 1.99 5.35
N ILE A 16 14.47 3.06 4.75
CA ILE A 16 13.46 3.94 5.36
C ILE A 16 12.09 3.29 5.27
N VAL A 17 11.34 3.29 6.38
CA VAL A 17 9.92 2.93 6.39
C VAL A 17 9.11 4.15 5.97
N GLN A 18 8.35 4.01 4.88
CA GLN A 18 7.41 5.02 4.41
C GLN A 18 5.98 4.51 4.55
N GLU A 19 5.10 5.36 5.08
CA GLU A 19 3.66 5.12 5.06
C GLU A 19 3.09 5.60 3.72
N VAL A 20 2.38 4.71 3.04
CA VAL A 20 1.80 4.94 1.71
C VAL A 20 0.30 4.73 1.78
N VAL A 21 -0.43 5.60 1.08
CA VAL A 21 -1.89 5.53 0.98
C VAL A 21 -2.26 5.37 -0.48
N VAL A 22 -3.07 4.38 -0.79
CA VAL A 22 -3.53 4.08 -2.15
C VAL A 22 -5.03 3.88 -2.16
N THR A 23 -5.70 4.39 -3.19
CA THR A 23 -7.09 4.09 -3.47
C THR A 23 -7.18 2.81 -4.29
N ALA A 24 -7.94 1.83 -3.81
CA ALA A 24 -8.14 0.56 -4.50
C ALA A 24 -9.53 -0.03 -4.19
N SER A 25 -9.99 -0.95 -5.03
CA SER A 25 -11.27 -1.65 -4.80
C SER A 25 -11.19 -2.69 -3.68
N ASN A 26 -10.00 -3.28 -3.48
CA ASN A 26 -9.75 -4.34 -2.50
C ASN A 26 -8.28 -4.32 -2.05
N MET A 27 -7.98 -5.05 -0.97
CA MET A 27 -6.63 -5.16 -0.39
C MET A 27 -5.61 -5.75 -1.38
N PHE A 28 -6.06 -6.68 -2.24
CA PHE A 28 -5.21 -7.29 -3.27
C PHE A 28 -4.75 -6.26 -4.31
N ASN A 29 -5.67 -5.47 -4.88
CA ASN A 29 -5.34 -4.39 -5.80
C ASN A 29 -4.49 -3.32 -5.13
N ALA A 30 -4.74 -3.00 -3.85
CA ALA A 30 -3.91 -2.06 -3.10
C ALA A 30 -2.44 -2.56 -3.05
N LYS A 31 -2.23 -3.84 -2.78
CA LYS A 31 -0.89 -4.44 -2.71
C LYS A 31 -0.20 -4.44 -4.08
N GLU A 32 -0.90 -4.79 -5.14
CA GLU A 32 -0.37 -4.78 -6.51
C GLU A 32 -0.03 -3.36 -6.97
N LEU A 33 -0.89 -2.37 -6.69
CA LEU A 33 -0.62 -0.96 -6.98
C LEU A 33 0.63 -0.46 -6.25
N ILE A 34 0.77 -0.78 -4.96
CA ILE A 34 1.96 -0.40 -4.18
C ILE A 34 3.22 -1.07 -4.75
N LYS A 35 3.14 -2.33 -5.18
CA LYS A 35 4.27 -3.00 -5.84
C LYS A 35 4.64 -2.35 -7.16
N MET A 36 3.66 -1.99 -7.99
CA MET A 36 3.90 -1.31 -9.27
C MET A 36 4.52 0.08 -9.07
N GLN A 37 4.01 0.84 -8.10
CA GLN A 37 4.44 2.21 -7.86
C GLN A 37 5.83 2.31 -7.21
N TYR A 38 6.20 1.36 -6.35
CA TYR A 38 7.45 1.38 -5.59
C TYR A 38 8.45 0.30 -6.00
N GLY A 39 8.19 -0.45 -7.08
CA GLY A 39 9.11 -1.45 -7.61
C GLY A 39 9.29 -2.67 -6.70
N ASN A 40 8.17 -3.27 -6.28
CA ASN A 40 8.09 -4.43 -5.37
C ASN A 40 8.78 -4.19 -4.01
N PRO A 41 8.32 -3.19 -3.23
CA PRO A 41 8.91 -2.89 -1.94
C PRO A 41 8.59 -3.99 -0.92
N ARG A 42 9.41 -4.11 0.12
CA ARG A 42 9.10 -5.01 1.24
C ARG A 42 8.05 -4.34 2.13
N PHE A 43 6.92 -5.03 2.35
CA PHE A 43 5.87 -4.51 3.23
C PHE A 43 6.29 -4.67 4.69
N PHE A 44 6.28 -3.56 5.44
CA PHE A 44 6.38 -3.57 6.90
C PHE A 44 5.02 -3.84 7.53
N SER A 45 3.96 -3.28 6.94
CA SER A 45 2.58 -3.53 7.34
C SER A 45 1.72 -3.69 6.09
N ASP A 46 0.90 -4.73 6.06
CA ASP A 46 -0.01 -4.98 4.95
C ASP A 46 -1.02 -3.83 4.79
N PRO A 47 -1.52 -3.58 3.56
CA PRO A 47 -2.49 -2.52 3.29
C PRO A 47 -3.78 -2.73 4.08
N GLN A 48 -4.10 -1.81 4.98
CA GLN A 48 -5.33 -1.79 5.76
C GLN A 48 -6.30 -0.74 5.23
N GLU A 49 -7.57 -1.11 5.16
CA GLU A 49 -8.64 -0.18 4.77
C GLU A 49 -8.77 0.94 5.81
N VAL A 50 -8.58 2.17 5.38
CA VAL A 50 -8.86 3.35 6.18
C VAL A 50 -10.36 3.61 6.12
N ARG A 51 -11.10 3.02 7.07
CA ARG A 51 -12.49 3.40 7.33
C ARG A 51 -12.49 4.74 8.06
N ARG A 52 -12.99 5.78 7.40
CA ARG A 52 -13.40 7.04 8.05
C ARG A 52 -14.76 6.88 8.70
#